data_AF-A0A8H4XLX0-F1
#
_entry.id   AF-A0A8H4XLX0-F1
#
_cell.length_a   1.000
_cell.length_b   1.000
_cell.length_c   1.000
_cell.angle_alpha   90.00
_cell.angle_beta   90.00
_cell.angle_gamma   90.00
#
_symmetry.space_group_name_H-M   'P 1'
#
loop_
_entity.id
_entity.type
_entity.pdbx_description
1 polymer ?
#
loop_
_entity_poly.entity_id
_entity_poly.type
_entity_poly.pdbx_seq_one_letter_code
_entity_poly.pdbx_strand_id
1 'polypeptide(L)'
;MAQGAATSMEDGAFLAKCIGAVVHGKIELKDAVSLYETERMPKAYSKQQVSYINGAIWMLPDGPEQQARDSTMAPELTGKYFVRSANLYGDPQTILDIYGYDVEAHADAAVARFINKGKEPAHPVTGVTPEMQEKYMNWFLPPRTDSKL
;
A
#
# COMPACT_ATOMS: atom_id res chain seq x y z
N MET A 1 -3.05 1.92 15.48
CA MET A 1 -2.99 0.96 14.37
C MET A 1 -2.01 -0.19 14.60
N ALA A 2 -1.06 -0.12 15.56
CA ALA A 2 -0.09 -1.20 15.82
C ALA A 2 0.76 -1.61 14.58
N GLN A 3 0.99 -0.67 13.66
CA GLN A 3 1.68 -0.91 12.39
C GLN A 3 3.14 -0.44 12.36
N GLY A 4 3.72 0.00 13.49
CA GLY A 4 5.09 0.54 13.50
C GLY A 4 6.14 -0.47 13.03
N ALA A 5 6.16 -1.66 13.63
CA ALA A 5 7.09 -2.74 13.24
C ALA A 5 6.83 -3.24 11.82
N ALA A 6 5.55 -3.42 11.43
CA ALA A 6 5.18 -3.83 10.07
C ALA A 6 5.65 -2.80 9.02
N THR A 7 5.50 -1.50 9.30
CA THR A 7 5.99 -0.42 8.41
C THR A 7 7.51 -0.48 8.28
N SER A 8 8.24 -0.79 9.36
CA SER A 8 9.69 -0.98 9.28
C SER A 8 10.10 -2.23 8.49
N MET A 9 9.33 -3.32 8.56
CA MET A 9 9.55 -4.50 7.72
C MET A 9 9.31 -4.18 6.25
N GLU A 10 8.29 -3.39 5.93
CA GLU A 10 8.05 -2.89 4.58
C GLU A 10 9.25 -2.07 4.08
N ASP A 11 9.79 -1.18 4.91
CA ASP A 11 10.96 -0.36 4.57
C ASP A 11 12.17 -1.25 4.21
N GLY A 12 12.41 -2.30 4.99
CA GLY A 12 13.45 -3.28 4.72
C GLY A 12 13.23 -4.03 3.41
N ALA A 13 12.02 -4.51 3.15
CA ALA A 13 11.67 -5.21 1.92
C ALA A 13 11.82 -4.29 0.68
N PHE A 14 11.34 -3.06 0.76
CA PHE A 14 11.46 -2.08 -0.33
C PHE A 14 12.93 -1.80 -0.66
N LEU A 15 13.73 -1.49 0.37
CA LEU A 15 15.15 -1.19 0.19
C LEU A 15 15.90 -2.40 -0.38
N ALA A 16 15.58 -3.62 0.07
CA ALA A 16 16.20 -4.84 -0.44
C ALA A 16 15.97 -5.01 -1.95
N LYS A 17 14.76 -4.71 -2.45
CA LYS A 17 14.45 -4.75 -3.90
C LYS A 17 15.24 -3.71 -4.68
N CYS A 18 15.36 -2.48 -4.16
CA CYS A 18 16.20 -1.44 -4.77
C CYS A 18 17.69 -1.84 -4.79
N ILE A 19 18.23 -2.37 -3.70
CA ILE A 19 19.62 -2.87 -3.64
C ILE A 19 19.81 -4.06 -4.58
N GLY A 20 18.82 -4.94 -4.73
CA GLY A 20 18.86 -6.01 -5.73
C GLY A 20 19.07 -5.46 -7.15
N ALA A 21 18.40 -4.36 -7.51
CA ALA A 21 18.61 -3.69 -8.80
C ALA A 21 20.04 -3.12 -8.95
N VAL A 22 20.65 -2.64 -7.86
CA VAL A 22 22.07 -2.22 -7.85
C VAL A 22 23.00 -3.41 -8.11
N VAL A 23 22.79 -4.53 -7.42
CA VAL A 23 23.59 -5.75 -7.59
C VAL A 23 23.52 -6.27 -9.03
N HIS A 24 22.36 -6.13 -9.67
CA HIS A 24 22.17 -6.47 -11.09
C HIS A 24 22.68 -5.40 -12.08
N GLY A 25 23.30 -4.32 -11.59
CA GLY A 25 23.84 -3.25 -12.44
C GLY A 25 22.77 -2.43 -13.17
N LYS A 26 21.53 -2.42 -12.69
CA LYS A 26 20.41 -1.71 -13.33
C LYS A 26 20.31 -0.24 -12.92
N ILE A 27 20.71 0.09 -11.69
CA ILE A 27 20.71 1.44 -11.10
C ILE A 27 21.95 1.64 -10.22
N GLU A 28 22.31 2.89 -9.89
CA GLU A 28 23.39 3.15 -8.93
C GLU A 28 22.91 3.11 -7.48
N LEU A 29 23.83 2.92 -6.52
CA LEU A 29 23.49 2.89 -5.08
C LEU A 29 22.79 4.17 -4.60
N LYS A 30 23.24 5.34 -5.09
CA LYS A 30 22.61 6.63 -4.76
C LYS A 30 21.15 6.66 -5.22
N ASP A 31 20.84 6.08 -6.38
CA ASP A 31 19.50 6.07 -6.95
C ASP A 31 18.59 5.14 -6.14
N ALA A 32 19.13 3.99 -5.69
CA ALA A 32 18.42 3.08 -4.81
C ALA A 32 18.01 3.72 -3.49
N VAL A 33 18.90 4.48 -2.85
CA VAL A 33 18.60 5.22 -1.62
C VAL A 33 17.56 6.31 -1.87
N SER A 34 17.72 7.10 -2.94
CA SER A 34 16.77 8.15 -3.29
C SER A 34 15.38 7.61 -3.63
N LEU A 35 15.28 6.47 -4.33
CA LEU A 35 14.00 5.80 -4.59
C LEU A 35 13.36 5.33 -3.29
N TYR A 36 14.11 4.67 -2.42
CA TYR A 36 13.61 4.25 -1.11
C TYR A 36 13.04 5.43 -0.32
N GLU A 37 13.80 6.53 -0.17
CA GLU A 37 13.35 7.70 0.59
C GLU A 37 12.10 8.34 -0.05
N THR A 38 12.14 8.55 -1.37
CA THR A 38 11.04 9.20 -2.12
C THR A 38 9.73 8.44 -2.01
N GLU A 39 9.78 7.10 -2.12
CA GLU A 39 8.58 6.27 -2.17
C GLU A 39 8.10 5.87 -0.76
N ARG A 40 9.01 5.68 0.20
CA ARG A 40 8.66 5.17 1.54
C ARG A 40 8.37 6.26 2.57
N MET A 41 9.06 7.40 2.55
CA MET A 41 8.82 8.46 3.55
C MET A 41 7.35 8.94 3.56
N PRO A 42 6.70 9.22 2.41
CA PRO A 42 5.30 9.65 2.41
C PRO A 42 4.35 8.56 2.93
N LYS A 43 4.63 7.29 2.63
CA LYS A 43 3.82 6.14 3.08
C LYS A 43 3.94 5.93 4.59
N ALA A 44 5.16 5.92 5.12
CA ALA A 44 5.40 5.79 6.56
C ALA A 44 4.76 6.95 7.35
N TYR A 45 4.90 8.18 6.85
CA TYR A 45 4.27 9.35 7.44
C TYR A 45 2.74 9.24 7.43
N SER A 46 2.14 8.84 6.30
CA SER A 46 0.69 8.62 6.19
C SER A 46 0.18 7.59 7.21
N LYS A 47 0.86 6.45 7.36
CA LYS A 47 0.50 5.42 8.37
C LYS A 47 0.57 5.94 9.82
N GLN A 48 1.52 6.84 10.11
CA GLN A 48 1.58 7.52 11.39
C GLN A 48 0.38 8.46 11.60
N GLN A 49 0.00 9.26 10.61
CA GLN A 49 -1.18 10.13 10.68
C GLN A 49 -2.46 9.32 10.89
N VAL A 50 -2.63 8.21 10.16
CA VAL A 50 -3.76 7.28 10.38
C VAL A 50 -3.75 6.72 11.80
N SER A 51 -2.58 6.48 12.40
CA SER A 51 -2.48 6.05 13.79
C SER A 51 -2.96 7.10 14.79
N TYR A 52 -2.67 8.39 14.57
CA TYR A 52 -3.21 9.48 15.38
C TYR A 52 -4.73 9.60 15.23
N ILE A 53 -5.24 9.56 14.00
CA ILE A 53 -6.68 9.60 13.71
C ILE A 53 -7.39 8.43 14.38
N ASN A 54 -6.82 7.22 14.27
CA ASN A 54 -7.36 6.05 14.95
C ASN A 54 -7.46 6.29 16.46
N GLY A 55 -6.41 6.84 17.09
CA GLY A 55 -6.46 7.23 18.50
C GLY A 55 -7.64 8.16 18.82
N ALA A 56 -7.85 9.19 18.01
CA ALA A 56 -8.97 10.12 18.17
C ALA A 56 -10.34 9.42 18.02
N ILE A 57 -10.49 8.52 17.03
CA ILE A 57 -11.72 7.73 16.83
C ILE A 57 -12.05 6.88 18.06
N TRP A 58 -11.05 6.25 18.67
CA TRP A 58 -11.25 5.40 19.85
C TRP A 58 -11.52 6.19 21.13
N MET A 59 -11.09 7.46 21.19
CA MET A 59 -11.18 8.31 22.38
C MET A 59 -12.30 9.38 22.28
N LEU A 60 -13.25 9.25 21.35
CA LEU A 60 -14.41 10.14 21.31
C LEU A 60 -15.16 10.09 22.65
N PRO A 61 -15.49 11.25 23.25
CA PRO A 61 -16.31 11.28 24.46
C PRO A 61 -17.73 10.83 24.15
N ASP A 62 -18.44 10.36 25.18
CA ASP A 62 -19.85 10.00 25.06
C ASP A 62 -20.65 11.18 24.51
N GLY A 63 -21.37 10.95 23.40
CA GLY A 63 -22.08 12.01 22.69
C GLY A 63 -22.50 11.63 21.27
N PRO A 64 -23.07 12.57 20.52
CA PRO A 64 -23.56 12.33 19.16
C PRO A 64 -22.49 11.77 18.22
N GLU A 65 -21.24 12.23 18.31
CA GLU A 65 -20.13 11.79 17.48
C GLU A 65 -19.72 10.34 17.79
N GLN A 66 -19.68 9.98 19.07
CA GLN A 66 -19.40 8.62 19.50
C GLN A 66 -20.53 7.66 19.08
N GLN A 67 -21.79 8.09 19.17
CA GLN A 67 -22.93 7.31 18.67
C GLN A 67 -22.87 7.12 17.14
N ALA A 68 -22.49 8.16 16.41
CA ALA A 68 -22.28 8.07 14.96
C ALA A 68 -21.16 7.07 14.63
N ARG A 69 -20.03 7.14 15.33
CA ARG A 69 -18.91 6.19 15.22
C ARG A 69 -19.40 4.76 15.43
N ASP A 70 -20.09 4.48 16.53
CA ASP A 70 -20.62 3.16 16.86
C ASP A 70 -21.60 2.64 15.80
N SER A 71 -22.47 3.50 15.28
CA SER A 71 -23.44 3.13 14.25
C SER A 71 -22.77 2.62 12.96
N THR A 72 -21.58 3.16 12.62
CA THR A 72 -20.83 2.69 11.45
C THR A 72 -20.17 1.33 11.66
N MET A 73 -19.85 0.97 12.92
CA MET A 73 -19.25 -0.32 13.27
C MET A 73 -20.29 -1.42 13.50
N ALA A 74 -21.54 -1.05 13.82
CA ALA A 74 -22.61 -2.00 14.16
C ALA A 74 -22.84 -3.14 13.14
N PRO A 75 -22.73 -2.95 11.81
CA PRO A 75 -22.85 -4.04 10.85
C PRO A 75 -21.89 -5.21 11.09
N GLU A 76 -20.68 -4.95 11.59
CA GLU A 76 -19.64 -5.96 11.88
C GLU A 76 -20.13 -7.01 12.87
N LEU A 77 -20.95 -6.60 13.85
CA LEU A 77 -21.48 -7.49 14.90
C LEU A 77 -22.50 -8.50 14.37
N THR A 78 -23.05 -8.26 13.19
CA THR A 78 -24.13 -9.06 12.60
C THR A 78 -23.72 -9.76 11.31
N GLY A 79 -22.43 -9.69 10.95
CA GLY A 79 -21.93 -10.23 9.68
C GLY A 79 -22.53 -9.58 8.44
N LYS A 80 -23.13 -8.39 8.59
CA LYS A 80 -23.66 -7.63 7.46
C LYS A 80 -22.52 -7.02 6.68
N TYR A 81 -22.68 -6.94 5.37
CA TYR A 81 -21.75 -6.23 4.50
C TYR A 81 -21.74 -4.73 4.83
N PHE A 82 -20.54 -4.13 4.82
CA PHE A 82 -20.33 -2.70 4.98
C PHE A 82 -19.24 -2.23 4.02
N VAL A 83 -19.40 -1.00 3.50
CA VAL A 83 -18.45 -0.40 2.56
C VAL A 83 -17.37 0.40 3.31
N ARG A 84 -17.72 0.96 4.46
CA ARG A 84 -16.80 1.70 5.34
C ARG A 84 -17.14 1.41 6.79
N SER A 85 -16.13 1.48 7.64
CA SER A 85 -16.28 1.41 9.08
C SER A 85 -15.33 2.39 9.78
N ALA A 86 -15.76 2.95 10.92
CA ALA A 86 -14.84 3.66 11.80
C ALA A 86 -13.84 2.72 12.49
N ASN A 87 -14.08 1.40 12.47
CA ASN A 87 -13.10 0.41 12.88
C ASN A 87 -12.06 0.24 11.77
N LEU A 88 -10.99 1.02 11.81
CA LEU A 88 -9.94 1.01 10.79
C LEU A 88 -9.21 -0.34 10.66
N TYR A 89 -9.39 -1.28 11.59
CA TYR A 89 -8.88 -2.65 11.45
C TYR A 89 -9.77 -3.53 10.56
N GLY A 90 -11.07 -3.22 10.45
CA GLY A 90 -12.04 -3.96 9.63
C GLY A 90 -12.52 -3.18 8.40
N ASP A 91 -12.25 -1.88 8.34
CA ASP A 91 -12.61 -1.02 7.22
C ASP A 91 -11.98 -1.52 5.91
N PRO A 92 -12.78 -1.84 4.87
CA PRO A 92 -12.27 -2.46 3.65
C PRO A 92 -11.20 -1.63 2.93
N GLN A 93 -11.32 -0.30 2.94
CA GLN A 93 -10.32 0.58 2.32
C GLN A 93 -9.00 0.53 3.09
N THR A 94 -9.07 0.63 4.42
CA THR A 94 -7.87 0.58 5.27
C THR A 94 -7.18 -0.79 5.20
N ILE A 95 -7.95 -1.88 5.11
CA ILE A 95 -7.43 -3.22 4.84
C ILE A 95 -6.56 -3.21 3.59
N LEU A 96 -7.07 -2.72 2.46
CA LEU A 96 -6.32 -2.71 1.20
C LEU A 96 -5.11 -1.77 1.26
N ASP A 97 -5.26 -0.57 1.81
CA ASP A 97 -4.22 0.47 1.75
C ASP A 97 -3.07 0.27 2.76
N ILE A 98 -3.37 -0.34 3.92
CA ILE A 98 -2.39 -0.47 5.02
C ILE A 98 -1.93 -1.90 5.18
N TYR A 99 -2.87 -2.85 5.30
CA TYR A 99 -2.57 -4.22 5.70
C TYR A 99 -2.31 -5.14 4.49
N GLY A 100 -2.98 -4.88 3.37
CA GLY A 100 -2.81 -5.57 2.09
C GLY A 100 -1.79 -4.90 1.17
N TYR A 101 -1.03 -3.92 1.66
CA TYR A 101 -0.05 -3.21 0.88
C TYR A 101 1.13 -4.11 0.49
N ASP A 102 1.23 -4.42 -0.80
CA ASP A 102 2.37 -5.14 -1.37
C ASP A 102 3.53 -4.18 -1.63
N VAL A 103 4.48 -4.18 -0.70
CA VAL A 103 5.66 -3.32 -0.76
C VAL A 103 6.67 -3.77 -1.82
N GLU A 104 6.74 -5.07 -2.12
CA GLU A 104 7.70 -5.58 -3.09
C GLU A 104 7.26 -5.25 -4.51
N ALA A 105 5.97 -5.42 -4.81
CA ALA A 105 5.38 -4.99 -6.07
C ALA A 105 5.55 -3.48 -6.27
N HIS A 106 5.34 -2.68 -5.21
CA HIS A 106 5.59 -1.24 -5.26
C HIS A 106 7.06 -0.90 -5.56
N ALA A 107 8.02 -1.60 -4.92
CA ALA A 107 9.44 -1.39 -5.19
C ALA A 107 9.82 -1.76 -6.62
N ASP A 108 9.30 -2.88 -7.14
CA ASP A 108 9.52 -3.30 -8.52
C ASP A 108 8.98 -2.27 -9.52
N ALA A 109 7.78 -1.75 -9.28
CA ALA A 109 7.19 -0.69 -10.09
C ALA A 109 8.03 0.61 -10.05
N ALA A 110 8.49 1.03 -8.87
CA ALA A 110 9.31 2.23 -8.70
C ALA A 110 10.67 2.11 -9.44
N VAL A 111 11.34 0.97 -9.31
CA VAL A 111 12.59 0.68 -10.03
C VAL A 111 12.35 0.63 -11.54
N ALA A 112 11.27 -0.02 -12.00
CA ALA A 112 10.96 -0.11 -13.41
C ALA A 112 10.65 1.27 -14.01
N ARG A 113 9.90 2.12 -13.29
CA ARG A 113 9.64 3.51 -13.65
C ARG A 113 10.93 4.32 -13.73
N PHE A 114 11.84 4.15 -12.77
CA PHE A 114 13.13 4.84 -12.78
C PHE A 114 13.96 4.46 -14.02
N ILE A 115 14.12 3.17 -14.29
CA ILE A 115 14.86 2.65 -15.46
C ILE A 115 14.23 3.18 -16.76
N ASN A 116 12.91 3.29 -16.81
CA ASN A 116 12.16 3.81 -17.95
C ASN A 116 12.02 5.35 -17.93
N LYS A 117 13.00 6.06 -17.34
CA LYS A 117 13.10 7.53 -17.34
C LYS A 117 11.87 8.23 -16.77
N GLY A 118 11.31 7.68 -15.71
CA GLY A 118 10.14 8.22 -15.01
C GLY A 118 8.79 7.83 -15.62
N LYS A 119 8.76 7.05 -16.70
CA LYS A 119 7.52 6.56 -17.30
C LYS A 119 7.20 5.16 -16.81
N GLU A 120 5.95 4.90 -16.49
CA GLU A 120 5.53 3.52 -16.24
C GLU A 120 5.70 2.67 -17.51
N PRO A 121 6.32 1.49 -17.40
CA PRO A 121 6.29 0.51 -18.47
C PRO A 121 4.84 0.16 -18.80
N ALA A 122 4.52 0.16 -20.09
CA ALA A 122 3.19 -0.15 -20.57
C ALA A 122 3.30 -1.06 -21.80
N HIS A 123 2.30 -1.90 -22.01
CA HIS A 123 2.25 -2.72 -23.21
C HIS A 123 2.12 -1.84 -24.47
N PRO A 124 2.90 -2.11 -25.53
CA PRO A 124 3.05 -1.21 -26.67
C PRO A 124 1.77 -1.01 -27.49
N VAL A 125 0.80 -1.92 -27.41
CA VAL A 125 -0.46 -1.85 -28.18
C VAL A 125 -1.63 -1.36 -27.34
N THR A 126 -1.76 -1.89 -26.13
CA THR A 126 -2.94 -1.67 -25.26
C THR A 126 -2.72 -0.50 -24.30
N GLY A 127 -1.47 -0.13 -24.02
CA GLY A 127 -1.11 0.88 -23.03
C GLY A 127 -1.35 0.43 -21.59
N VAL A 128 -1.73 -0.84 -21.34
CA VAL A 128 -1.96 -1.36 -19.99
C VAL A 128 -0.62 -1.48 -19.26
N THR A 129 -0.56 -0.94 -18.05
CA THR A 129 0.62 -1.05 -17.18
C THR A 129 0.56 -2.34 -16.35
N PRO A 130 1.69 -2.92 -15.96
CA PRO A 130 1.73 -4.07 -15.05
C PRO A 130 0.92 -3.83 -13.77
N GLU A 131 1.02 -2.63 -13.18
CA GLU A 131 0.27 -2.25 -11.97
C GLU A 131 -1.24 -2.28 -12.20
N MET A 132 -1.72 -1.75 -13.33
CA MET A 132 -3.14 -1.82 -13.69
C MET A 132 -3.61 -3.26 -13.90
N GLN A 133 -2.80 -4.08 -14.57
CA GLN A 133 -3.12 -5.48 -14.77
C GLN A 133 -3.22 -6.21 -13.42
N GLU A 134 -2.24 -5.99 -12.55
CA GLU A 134 -2.18 -6.62 -11.23
C GLU A 134 -3.39 -6.23 -10.37
N LYS A 135 -3.69 -4.93 -10.28
CA LYS A 135 -4.81 -4.40 -9.51
C LYS A 135 -6.15 -5.05 -9.85
N TYR A 136 -6.42 -5.29 -11.13
CA TYR A 136 -7.72 -5.80 -11.56
C TYR A 136 -7.75 -7.31 -11.77
N MET A 137 -6.61 -7.97 -11.98
CA MET A 137 -6.56 -9.37 -12.41
C MET A 137 -5.94 -10.32 -11.38
N ASN A 138 -5.05 -9.84 -10.50
CA ASN A 138 -4.28 -10.72 -9.60
C ASN A 138 -5.14 -11.38 -8.51
N TRP A 139 -6.36 -10.88 -8.25
CA TRP A 139 -7.26 -11.50 -7.27
C TRP A 139 -7.96 -12.77 -7.77
N PHE A 140 -7.97 -13.03 -9.09
CA PHE A 140 -8.57 -14.25 -9.67
C PHE A 140 -7.64 -15.02 -10.62
N LEU A 141 -6.50 -14.43 -10.99
CA LEU A 141 -5.48 -15.09 -11.79
C LEU A 141 -4.29 -15.51 -10.93
N PRO A 142 -3.59 -16.61 -11.29
CA PRO A 142 -2.36 -16.98 -10.60
C PRO A 142 -1.26 -15.91 -10.81
N PRO A 143 -0.33 -15.76 -9.84
CA PRO A 143 0.82 -14.84 -9.98
C PRO A 143 1.59 -15.16 -11.26
N ARG A 144 1.75 -14.16 -12.15
CA ARG A 144 2.43 -14.34 -13.45
C ARG A 144 3.86 -13.84 -13.40
N THR A 145 4.75 -14.55 -14.09
CA THR A 145 6.15 -14.14 -14.32
C THR A 145 6.33 -13.19 -15.51
N ASP A 146 5.37 -13.10 -16.46
CA ASP A 146 5.47 -12.23 -17.64
C ASP A 146 4.12 -11.59 -18.05
N SER A 147 4.13 -10.32 -18.48
CA SER A 147 2.98 -9.62 -19.07
C SER A 147 2.70 -10.13 -20.49
N LYS A 148 1.46 -10.57 -20.76
CA LYS A 148 0.99 -11.01 -22.09
C LYS A 148 -0.05 -10.07 -22.72
N LEU A 149 -0.33 -8.95 -22.06
CA LEU A 149 -1.30 -7.93 -22.46
C LEU A 149 -0.68 -6.56 -22.41
#